data_AF-A0A482ZL56-F1
#
_entry.id   AF-A0A482ZL56-F1
#
_cell.length_a   1.000
_cell.length_b   1.000
_cell.length_c   1.000
_cell.angle_alpha   90.00
_cell.angle_beta   90.00
_cell.angle_gamma   90.00
#
_symmetry.space_group_name_H-M   'P 1'
#
loop_
_entity.id
_entity.type
_entity.pdbx_description
1 polymer ?
#
loop_
_entity_poly.entity_id
_entity_poly.type
_entity_poly.pdbx_seq_one_letter_code
_entity_poly.pdbx_strand_id
1 'polypeptide(L)'
;MLEETIPAKKRYAFVYQITITNHGESNAQLLTRHWIIQDETGHIEEVVGKGVVGQQPHLAPGEGFEYASGSVIKTPTGTMKGSYGMISDSGEKFELEIPEFVLSKPYTLQ
;
A
#
# COMPACT_ATOMS: atom_id res chain seq x y z
N MET A 1 27.01 -7.84 35.35
CA MET A 1 26.77 -7.97 33.90
C MET A 1 25.43 -7.32 33.65
N LEU A 2 25.42 -6.13 33.06
CA LEU A 2 24.20 -5.35 32.85
C LEU A 2 23.42 -5.97 31.68
N GLU A 3 22.37 -6.72 31.99
CA GLU A 3 21.33 -7.01 31.01
C GLU A 3 20.52 -5.72 30.84
N GLU A 4 20.95 -4.85 29.94
CA GLU A 4 20.10 -3.75 29.50
C GLU A 4 18.88 -4.36 28.82
N THR A 5 17.77 -4.37 29.55
CA THR A 5 16.42 -4.60 29.03
C THR A 5 16.17 -3.62 27.89
N ILE A 6 16.43 -4.04 26.65
CA ILE A 6 15.97 -3.34 25.46
C ILE A 6 14.44 -3.31 25.56
N PRO A 7 13.81 -2.13 25.69
CA PRO A 7 12.35 -2.05 25.72
C PRO A 7 11.81 -2.69 24.43
N ALA A 8 10.88 -3.64 24.55
CA ALA A 8 10.23 -4.23 23.39
C ALA A 8 9.65 -3.09 22.54
N LYS A 9 10.24 -2.84 21.36
CA LYS A 9 9.75 -1.80 20.44
C LYS A 9 8.31 -2.17 20.08
N LYS A 10 7.35 -1.35 20.50
CA LYS A 10 5.95 -1.54 20.13
C LYS A 10 5.85 -1.53 18.60
N ARG A 11 5.24 -2.59 18.05
CA ARG A 11 4.96 -2.73 16.62
C ARG A 11 3.46 -2.90 16.46
N TYR A 12 2.88 -2.21 15.49
CA TYR A 12 1.46 -2.23 15.19
C TYR A 12 1.28 -2.75 13.78
N ALA A 13 0.63 -3.90 13.63
CA ALA A 13 0.35 -4.51 12.35
C ALA A 13 -1.04 -4.09 11.87
N PHE A 14 -1.11 -3.63 10.63
CA PHE A 14 -2.34 -3.25 9.94
C PHE A 14 -2.51 -4.12 8.70
N VAL A 15 -3.75 -4.48 8.40
CA VAL A 15 -4.15 -5.13 7.15
C VAL A 15 -4.98 -4.12 6.37
N TYR A 16 -4.72 -4.04 5.08
CA TYR A 16 -5.49 -3.22 4.15
C TYR A 16 -5.92 -4.07 2.96
N GLN A 17 -7.06 -3.71 2.38
CA GLN A 17 -7.63 -4.32 1.19
C GLN A 17 -7.80 -3.24 0.14
N ILE A 18 -7.28 -3.48 -1.06
CA ILE A 18 -7.28 -2.53 -2.16
C ILE A 18 -7.94 -3.18 -3.36
N THR A 19 -8.85 -2.43 -3.97
CA THR A 19 -9.48 -2.77 -5.25
C THR A 19 -9.03 -1.77 -6.30
N ILE A 20 -8.47 -2.28 -7.39
CA ILE A 20 -8.05 -1.51 -8.55
C ILE A 20 -9.05 -1.82 -9.66
N THR A 21 -9.77 -0.81 -10.14
CA THR A 21 -10.75 -0.97 -11.22
C THR A 21 -10.34 -0.14 -12.43
N ASN A 22 -10.31 -0.76 -13.60
CA ASN A 22 -10.05 -0.05 -14.84
C ASN A 22 -11.32 0.61 -15.37
N HIS A 23 -11.43 1.93 -15.22
CA HIS A 23 -12.52 2.73 -15.77
C HIS A 23 -12.18 3.35 -17.14
N GLY A 24 -11.00 3.06 -17.69
CA GLY A 24 -10.57 3.53 -19.01
C GLY A 24 -11.17 2.72 -20.16
N GLU A 25 -10.87 3.14 -21.38
CA GLU A 25 -11.34 2.49 -22.62
C GLU A 25 -10.37 1.43 -23.16
N SER A 26 -9.18 1.31 -22.57
CA SER A 26 -8.12 0.40 -22.99
C SER A 26 -7.65 -0.46 -21.83
N ASN A 27 -7.11 -1.64 -22.15
CA ASN A 27 -6.52 -2.51 -21.14
C ASN A 27 -5.30 -1.85 -20.51
N ALA A 28 -5.05 -2.16 -19.23
CA ALA A 28 -3.88 -1.68 -18.50
C ALA A 28 -3.32 -2.77 -17.59
N GLN A 29 -1.99 -2.85 -17.50
CA GLN A 29 -1.29 -3.77 -16.62
C GLN A 29 -0.56 -3.03 -15.52
N LEU A 30 -0.71 -3.50 -14.28
CA LEU A 30 0.08 -3.02 -13.14
C LEU A 30 1.47 -3.64 -13.18
N LEU A 31 2.50 -2.81 -13.19
CA LEU A 31 3.90 -3.22 -13.22
C LEU A 31 4.59 -3.09 -11.88
N THR A 32 4.43 -1.95 -11.20
CA THR A 32 5.15 -1.63 -9.97
C THR A 32 4.24 -0.96 -8.95
N ARG A 33 4.67 -0.97 -7.70
CA ARG A 33 4.09 -0.21 -6.59
C ARG A 33 5.17 0.61 -5.90
N HIS A 34 4.80 1.78 -5.44
CA HIS A 34 5.57 2.61 -4.51
C HIS A 34 4.63 3.01 -3.38
N TRP A 35 5.03 2.70 -2.14
CA TRP A 35 4.32 3.11 -0.94
C TRP A 35 5.17 4.06 -0.12
N ILE A 36 4.53 5.07 0.42
CA ILE A 36 5.05 5.99 1.42
C ILE A 36 4.22 5.77 2.68
N ILE A 37 4.87 5.26 3.73
CA ILE A 37 4.24 4.94 5.01
C ILE A 37 4.80 5.93 6.02
N GLN A 38 3.94 6.73 6.63
CA GLN A 38 4.34 7.72 7.63
C GLN A 38 3.73 7.39 8.99
N ASP A 39 4.56 7.34 10.03
CA ASP A 39 4.12 7.15 11.40
C ASP A 39 3.86 8.50 12.10
N GLU A 40 3.23 8.48 13.29
CA GLU A 40 2.88 9.73 14.02
C GLU A 40 4.08 10.56 14.45
N THR A 41 5.29 9.97 14.48
CA THR A 41 6.52 10.71 14.80
C THR A 41 7.06 11.48 13.60
N GLY A 42 6.45 11.31 12.42
CA GLY A 42 6.93 11.83 11.15
C GLY A 42 7.99 10.96 10.49
N HIS A 43 8.25 9.76 11.02
CA HIS A 43 9.16 8.82 10.38
C HIS A 43 8.49 8.24 9.12
N ILE A 44 9.23 8.29 8.01
CA ILE A 44 8.79 7.81 6.70
C ILE A 44 9.55 6.53 6.35
N GLU A 45 8.81 5.54 5.87
CA GLU A 45 9.31 4.33 5.23
C GLU A 45 8.78 4.24 3.80
N GLU A 46 9.67 3.94 2.85
CA GLU A 46 9.32 3.78 1.44
C GLU A 46 9.46 2.31 1.02
N VAL A 47 8.42 1.79 0.36
CA VAL A 47 8.41 0.42 -0.16
C VAL A 47 8.17 0.45 -1.66
N VAL A 48 9.19 0.07 -2.42
CA VAL A 48 9.12 -0.04 -3.89
C VAL A 48 9.21 -1.51 -4.28
N GLY A 49 8.41 -1.94 -5.25
CA GLY A 49 8.49 -3.31 -5.75
C GLY A 49 7.71 -3.56 -7.03
N LYS A 50 7.95 -4.72 -7.64
CA LYS A 50 7.18 -5.19 -8.79
C LYS A 50 5.83 -5.75 -8.33
N GLY A 51 4.80 -5.43 -9.09
CA GLY A 51 3.45 -5.96 -8.89
C GLY A 51 2.85 -5.61 -7.54
N VAL A 52 1.78 -6.32 -7.20
CA VAL A 52 1.13 -6.36 -5.89
C VAL A 52 0.96 -7.82 -5.50
N VAL A 53 1.28 -8.20 -4.26
CA VAL A 53 1.17 -9.58 -3.75
C VAL A 53 1.76 -10.67 -4.67
N GLY A 54 2.84 -10.34 -5.39
CA GLY A 54 3.49 -11.26 -6.34
C GLY A 54 2.84 -11.32 -7.73
N GLN A 55 1.83 -10.50 -8.01
CA GLN A 55 1.07 -10.48 -9.25
C GLN A 55 1.20 -9.13 -9.98
N GLN A 56 1.09 -9.17 -11.31
CA GLN A 56 1.04 -7.99 -12.18
C GLN A 56 -0.26 -8.06 -12.99
N PRO A 57 -1.41 -7.73 -12.36
CA PRO A 57 -2.72 -7.91 -12.98
C PRO A 57 -2.84 -7.07 -14.26
N HIS A 58 -3.41 -7.69 -15.29
CA HIS A 58 -3.79 -7.06 -16.54
C HIS A 58 -5.31 -6.92 -16.53
N LEU A 59 -5.80 -5.69 -16.65
CA LEU A 59 -7.21 -5.33 -16.41
C LEU A 59 -7.82 -4.79 -17.70
N ALA A 60 -8.84 -5.47 -18.22
CA ALA A 60 -9.67 -4.93 -19.29
C ALA A 60 -10.58 -3.79 -18.79
N PRO A 61 -11.13 -2.95 -19.69
CA PRO A 61 -12.16 -1.98 -19.33
C PRO A 61 -13.31 -2.60 -18.51
N GLY A 62 -13.57 -2.02 -17.34
CA GLY A 62 -14.59 -2.48 -16.38
C GLY A 62 -14.13 -3.58 -15.43
N GLU A 63 -12.95 -4.18 -15.63
CA GLU A 63 -12.44 -5.21 -14.71
C GLU A 63 -11.80 -4.61 -13.47
N GLY A 64 -11.90 -5.37 -12.38
CA GLY A 64 -11.30 -5.05 -11.10
C GLY A 64 -10.38 -6.17 -10.62
N PHE A 65 -9.33 -5.78 -9.89
CA PHE A 65 -8.47 -6.70 -9.14
C PHE A 65 -8.40 -6.27 -7.69
N GLU A 66 -8.67 -7.21 -6.81
CA GLU A 66 -8.70 -7.01 -5.37
C GLU A 66 -7.59 -7.81 -4.68
N TYR A 67 -6.91 -7.19 -3.72
CA TYR A 67 -5.93 -7.88 -2.91
C TYR A 67 -5.87 -7.32 -1.49
N ALA A 68 -5.43 -8.17 -0.56
CA ALA A 68 -5.13 -7.78 0.81
C ALA A 68 -3.62 -7.90 1.08
N SER A 69 -3.09 -6.99 1.87
CA SER A 69 -1.70 -7.00 2.34
C SER A 69 -1.62 -6.33 3.71
N GLY A 70 -0.44 -6.31 4.31
CA GLY A 70 -0.23 -5.67 5.61
C GLY A 70 1.00 -4.78 5.67
N SER A 71 0.99 -3.88 6.64
CA SER A 71 2.11 -3.01 7.00
C SER A 71 2.32 -3.03 8.51
N VAL A 72 3.55 -2.78 8.95
CA VAL A 72 3.90 -2.71 10.38
C VAL A 72 4.56 -1.38 10.68
N ILE A 73 3.96 -0.59 11.56
CA ILE A 73 4.50 0.71 11.99
C ILE A 73 4.82 0.72 13.48
N LYS A 74 5.57 1.75 13.94
CA LYS A 74 6.06 1.87 15.33
C LYS A 74 5.08 2.59 16.25
N THR A 75 4.06 3.24 15.69
CA THR A 75 3.05 4.02 16.42
C THR A 75 1.65 3.41 16.28
N PRO A 76 0.71 3.67 17.21
CA PRO A 76 -0.66 3.16 17.15
C PRO A 76 -1.47 3.60 15.92
N THR A 77 -0.98 4.62 15.23
CA THR A 77 -1.66 5.34 14.18
C THR A 77 -0.62 5.81 13.15
N GLY A 78 -1.02 6.03 11.90
CA GLY A 78 -0.13 6.46 10.82
C GLY A 78 -0.90 6.66 9.51
N THR A 79 -0.19 6.95 8.43
CA THR A 79 -0.79 7.10 7.10
C THR A 79 -0.03 6.29 6.05
N MET A 80 -0.74 5.91 4.98
CA MET A 80 -0.17 5.31 3.79
C MET A 80 -0.68 6.06 2.56
N LYS A 81 0.21 6.33 1.62
CA LYS A 81 -0.09 6.81 0.27
C LYS A 81 0.92 6.21 -0.70
N GLY A 82 0.72 6.41 -2.00
CA GLY A 82 1.68 5.88 -2.95
C GLY A 82 1.23 6.00 -4.38
N SER A 83 1.77 5.15 -5.23
CA SER A 83 1.38 5.04 -6.61
C SER A 83 1.64 3.66 -7.20
N TYR A 84 0.92 3.34 -8.26
CA TYR A 84 1.20 2.21 -9.14
C TYR A 84 1.80 2.68 -10.45
N GLY A 85 2.86 2.00 -10.88
CA GLY A 85 3.35 2.12 -12.24
C GLY A 85 2.56 1.18 -13.14
N MET A 86 1.94 1.74 -14.16
CA MET A 86 1.04 1.05 -15.09
C MET A 86 1.61 1.10 -16.51
N ILE A 87 1.16 0.18 -17.35
CA ILE A 87 1.37 0.21 -18.80
C ILE A 87 0.08 -0.15 -19.54
N SER A 88 -0.26 0.57 -20.60
CA SER A 88 -1.36 0.21 -21.49
C SER A 88 -0.93 -0.82 -22.54
N ASP A 89 -1.88 -1.44 -23.24
CA ASP A 89 -1.57 -2.34 -24.36
C ASP A 89 -0.93 -1.61 -25.56
N SER A 90 -1.04 -0.28 -25.64
CA SER A 90 -0.30 0.54 -26.61
C SER A 90 1.17 0.75 -26.22
N GLY A 91 1.59 0.31 -25.03
CA GLY A 91 2.93 0.47 -24.50
C GLY A 91 3.16 1.80 -23.77
N GLU A 92 2.12 2.63 -23.62
CA GLU A 92 2.20 3.87 -22.85
C GLU A 92 2.30 3.56 -21.36
N LYS A 93 3.32 4.14 -20.71
CA LYS A 93 3.50 4.03 -19.25
C LYS A 93 2.88 5.22 -18.57
N PHE A 94 2.16 4.97 -17.49
CA PHE A 94 1.53 6.00 -16.68
C PHE A 94 1.54 5.62 -15.21
N GLU A 95 1.26 6.60 -14.36
CA GLU A 95 1.24 6.44 -12.91
C GLU A 95 -0.19 6.61 -12.40
N LEU A 96 -0.61 5.74 -11.49
CA LEU A 96 -1.89 5.80 -10.80
C LEU A 96 -1.65 6.12 -9.33
N GLU A 97 -2.02 7.33 -8.90
CA GLU A 97 -1.89 7.76 -7.51
C GLU A 97 -2.82 6.98 -6.58
N ILE A 98 -2.30 6.68 -5.39
CA ILE A 98 -3.05 6.11 -4.28
C ILE A 98 -3.20 7.22 -3.24
N PRO A 99 -4.41 7.77 -3.05
CA PRO A 99 -4.67 8.79 -2.06
C PRO A 99 -4.29 8.34 -0.65
N GLU A 100 -3.96 9.30 0.20
CA GLU A 100 -3.58 9.02 1.58
C GLU A 100 -4.75 8.43 2.37
N PHE A 101 -4.49 7.35 3.10
CA PHE A 101 -5.44 6.74 4.03
C PHE A 101 -4.78 6.45 5.39
N VAL A 102 -5.61 6.39 6.43
CA VAL A 102 -5.17 6.28 7.83
C VAL A 102 -5.05 4.82 8.25
N LEU A 103 -3.93 4.49 8.89
CA LEU A 103 -3.74 3.28 9.67
C LEU A 103 -4.14 3.58 11.11
N SER A 104 -5.22 2.98 11.61
CA SER A 104 -5.64 3.14 13.00
C SER A 104 -6.39 1.90 13.48
N LYS A 105 -6.45 1.70 14.81
CA LYS A 105 -7.31 0.64 15.36
C LYS A 105 -8.78 0.95 15.00
N PRO A 106 -9.59 -0.06 14.69
CA PRO A 106 -11.01 0.16 14.46
C PRO A 106 -11.62 0.81 15.70
N TYR A 107 -12.25 1.97 15.53
CA TYR A 107 -13.05 2.59 16.58
C TYR A 107 -14.24 1.67 16.85
N THR A 108 -14.22 1.00 17.99
CA THR A 108 -15.43 0.34 18.51
C THR A 108 -16.17 1.40 19.30
N LEU A 109 -17.35 1.82 18.83
CA LEU A 109 -18.29 2.54 19.71
C LEU A 109 -18.72 1.52 20.78
N GLN A 110 -18.27 1.71 22.02
CA GLN A 110 -18.82 1.00 23.17
C GLN A 110 -20.12 1.65 23.64
#